data_AF-U9TVI3-F1
#
_entry.id   AF-U9TVI3-F1
#
_cell.length_a   1.000
_cell.length_b   1.000
_cell.length_c   1.000
_cell.angle_alpha   90.00
_cell.angle_beta   90.00
_cell.angle_gamma   90.00
#
_symmetry.space_group_name_H-M   'P 1'
#
loop_
_entity.id
_entity.type
_entity.pdbx_description
1 polymer ?
#
loop_
_entity_poly.entity_id
_entity_poly.type
_entity_poly.pdbx_seq_one_letter_code
_entity_poly.pdbx_strand_id
1 'polypeptide(L)'
;MNPAHDQEVIYAKGCTSIERLNHLSTRSNDELRMSFFYNPPGDHQIYHVTCEPSEQIKDIDPLSDYTFYYKLDDKIIYQIACILIPNSLIVQFLNKKIYGIELKKGEEQQEWLTFSNVQRNNLEFHLREYLSTSKQINKKKPNVNVLADFQPKL
;
A
#
# COMPACT_ATOMS: atom_id res chain seq x y z
N MET A 1 -8.64 -22.14 -31.91
CA MET A 1 -8.81 -20.77 -31.38
C MET A 1 -8.32 -20.81 -29.94
N ASN A 2 -7.20 -20.15 -29.66
CA ASN A 2 -6.60 -20.12 -28.33
C ASN A 2 -7.16 -18.90 -27.59
N PRO A 3 -7.83 -19.02 -26.43
CA PRO A 3 -8.30 -17.87 -25.69
C PRO A 3 -7.12 -17.38 -24.86
N ALA A 4 -6.19 -16.68 -25.49
CA ALA A 4 -5.39 -15.72 -24.76
C ALA A 4 -6.39 -14.67 -24.28
N HIS A 5 -6.83 -14.79 -23.04
CA HIS A 5 -7.44 -13.67 -22.36
C HIS A 5 -6.45 -12.52 -22.49
N ASP A 6 -6.84 -11.49 -23.25
CA ASP A 6 -6.23 -10.18 -23.19
C ASP A 6 -6.31 -9.73 -21.72
N GLN A 7 -5.28 -10.09 -20.95
CA GLN A 7 -5.00 -9.41 -19.70
C GLN A 7 -4.61 -8.00 -20.11
N GLU A 8 -5.58 -7.09 -20.04
CA GLU A 8 -5.35 -5.67 -20.23
C GLU A 8 -4.28 -5.25 -19.21
N VAL A 9 -3.04 -5.13 -19.69
CA VAL A 9 -1.90 -4.71 -18.90
C VAL A 9 -1.92 -3.19 -18.86
N ILE A 10 -2.29 -2.62 -17.73
CA ILE A 10 -2.33 -1.17 -17.53
C ILE A 10 -1.00 -0.74 -16.92
N TYR A 11 -0.35 0.25 -17.53
CA TYR A 11 0.85 0.87 -16.95
C TYR A 11 0.46 1.65 -15.70
N ALA A 12 1.10 1.33 -14.58
CA ALA A 12 0.98 2.09 -13.34
C ALA A 12 1.91 3.30 -13.39
N LYS A 13 1.45 4.43 -12.84
CA LYS A 13 2.30 5.61 -12.58
C LYS A 13 3.34 5.25 -11.52
N GLY A 14 2.92 4.52 -10.49
CA GLY A 14 3.77 4.04 -9.41
C GLY A 14 4.41 5.15 -8.57
N CYS A 15 5.14 4.75 -7.54
CA CYS A 15 6.08 5.62 -6.83
C CYS A 15 7.44 5.54 -7.51
N THR A 16 7.90 6.62 -8.14
CA THR A 16 9.08 6.58 -9.02
C THR A 16 10.36 7.14 -8.39
N SER A 17 10.28 7.73 -7.19
CA SER A 17 11.42 8.39 -6.55
C SER A 17 11.46 8.17 -5.02
N ILE A 18 12.67 8.26 -4.46
CA ILE A 18 12.91 8.10 -3.02
C ILE A 18 12.26 9.26 -2.25
N GLU A 19 12.26 10.48 -2.80
CA GLU A 19 11.61 11.65 -2.21
C GLU A 19 10.11 11.40 -2.04
N ARG A 20 9.45 10.88 -3.08
CA ARG A 20 8.02 10.55 -3.02
C ARG A 20 7.75 9.44 -2.02
N LEU A 21 8.59 8.39 -1.98
CA LEU A 21 8.46 7.33 -1.00
C LEU A 21 8.62 7.84 0.45
N ASN A 22 9.59 8.74 0.69
CA ASN A 22 9.74 9.40 1.99
C ASN A 22 8.47 10.19 2.37
N HIS A 23 7.91 10.97 1.45
CA HIS A 23 6.68 11.72 1.70
C HIS A 23 5.50 10.80 2.06
N LEU A 24 5.36 9.68 1.36
CA LEU A 24 4.34 8.66 1.66
C LEU A 24 4.56 8.03 3.05
N SER A 25 5.81 7.84 3.46
CA SER A 25 6.18 7.29 4.78
C SER A 25 5.97 8.27 5.94
N THR A 26 5.91 9.58 5.66
CA THR A 26 5.71 10.62 6.68
C THR A 26 4.24 10.99 6.90
N ARG A 27 3.31 10.41 6.12
CA ARG A 27 1.87 10.63 6.34
C ARG A 27 1.48 10.08 7.71
N SER A 28 0.95 10.96 8.57
CA SER A 28 0.44 10.60 9.89
C SER A 28 -0.94 9.97 9.77
N ASN A 29 -1.16 8.91 10.54
CA ASN A 29 -2.47 8.32 10.74
C ASN A 29 -3.21 9.09 11.85
N ASP A 30 -4.51 9.24 11.68
CA ASP A 30 -5.42 9.76 12.71
C ASP A 30 -6.61 8.80 12.87
N GLU A 31 -7.63 9.19 13.62
CA GLU A 31 -8.80 8.33 13.90
C GLU A 31 -9.60 7.97 12.64
N LEU A 32 -9.54 8.80 11.61
CA LEU A 32 -10.32 8.66 10.38
C LEU A 32 -9.46 8.34 9.16
N ARG A 33 -8.15 8.56 9.23
CA ARG A 33 -7.21 8.38 8.12
C ARG A 33 -6.12 7.39 8.48
N MET A 34 -5.89 6.44 7.58
CA MET A 34 -4.84 5.45 7.73
C MET A 34 -4.02 5.34 6.45
N SER A 35 -2.71 5.26 6.59
CA SER A 35 -1.74 5.03 5.54
C SER A 35 -0.80 3.91 5.98
N PHE A 36 -0.59 2.93 5.13
CA PHE A 36 0.28 1.77 5.41
C PHE A 36 0.80 1.14 4.12
N PHE A 37 1.87 0.36 4.22
CA PHE A 37 2.33 -0.47 3.12
C PHE A 37 1.67 -1.84 3.19
N TYR A 38 1.30 -2.40 2.04
CA TYR A 38 0.60 -3.65 1.93
C TYR A 38 1.15 -4.51 0.80
N ASN A 39 1.31 -5.80 1.06
CA ASN A 39 1.65 -6.81 0.07
C ASN A 39 0.54 -7.89 0.12
N PRO A 40 -0.38 -7.94 -0.87
CA PRO A 40 -1.44 -8.92 -0.86
C PRO A 40 -0.91 -10.34 -1.08
N PRO A 41 -1.52 -11.36 -0.44
CA PRO A 41 -1.18 -12.75 -0.70
C PRO A 41 -1.19 -13.09 -2.20
N GLY A 42 -0.17 -13.83 -2.64
CA GLY A 42 -0.04 -14.25 -4.04
C GLY A 42 0.40 -13.16 -5.01
N ASP A 43 0.72 -11.94 -4.54
CA ASP A 43 1.31 -10.87 -5.33
C ASP A 43 2.77 -10.63 -4.91
N HIS A 44 3.59 -10.16 -5.84
CA HIS A 44 4.99 -9.77 -5.59
C HIS A 44 5.17 -8.26 -5.50
N GLN A 45 4.09 -7.50 -5.71
CA GLN A 45 4.08 -6.04 -5.66
C GLN A 45 3.78 -5.55 -4.25
N ILE A 46 4.36 -4.40 -3.93
CA ILE A 46 4.12 -3.70 -2.67
C ILE A 46 3.37 -2.41 -3.00
N TYR A 47 2.35 -2.13 -2.21
CA TYR A 47 1.49 -0.97 -2.39
C TYR A 47 1.57 -0.07 -1.16
N HIS A 48 1.63 1.24 -1.38
CA HIS A 48 1.22 2.20 -0.36
C HIS A 48 -0.29 2.38 -0.46
N VAL A 49 -0.98 2.15 0.65
CA VAL A 49 -2.43 2.22 0.75
C VAL A 49 -2.79 3.39 1.65
N THR A 50 -3.69 4.23 1.17
CA THR A 50 -4.30 5.32 1.94
C THR A 50 -5.80 5.08 2.04
N CYS A 51 -6.34 5.14 3.24
CA CYS A 51 -7.75 5.10 3.56
C CYS A 51 -8.18 6.47 4.10
N GLU A 52 -9.12 7.13 3.44
CA GLU A 52 -9.66 8.44 3.83
C GLU A 52 -11.19 8.46 3.66
N PRO A 53 -11.96 9.16 4.52
CA PRO A 53 -13.41 9.27 4.35
C PRO A 53 -13.77 9.98 3.05
N SER A 54 -14.69 9.42 2.26
CA SER A 54 -15.03 9.94 0.93
C SER A 54 -15.64 11.34 0.97
N GLU A 55 -16.33 11.71 2.04
CA GLU A 55 -16.93 13.04 2.23
C GLU A 55 -15.88 14.16 2.37
N GLN A 56 -14.65 13.81 2.74
CA GLN A 56 -13.55 14.78 2.91
C GLN A 56 -12.72 14.96 1.64
N ILE A 57 -12.98 14.17 0.60
CA ILE A 57 -12.19 14.16 -0.62
C ILE A 57 -12.96 14.91 -1.71
N LYS A 58 -12.42 16.06 -2.12
CA LYS A 58 -12.97 16.85 -3.23
C LYS A 58 -12.53 16.33 -4.60
N ASP A 59 -11.40 15.61 -4.67
CA ASP A 59 -10.81 15.09 -5.90
C ASP A 59 -10.14 13.73 -5.68
N ILE A 60 -10.27 12.82 -6.65
CA ILE A 60 -9.50 11.56 -6.69
C ILE A 60 -8.01 11.91 -6.70
N ASP A 61 -7.21 11.28 -5.83
CA ASP A 61 -5.75 11.46 -5.85
C ASP A 61 -5.23 11.12 -7.26
N PRO A 62 -4.77 12.12 -8.05
CA PRO A 62 -4.41 11.91 -9.44
C PRO A 62 -3.16 11.03 -9.58
N LEU A 63 -2.46 10.77 -8.48
CA LEU A 63 -1.27 9.95 -8.40
C LEU A 63 -1.54 8.51 -7.96
N SER A 64 -2.80 8.17 -7.64
CA SER A 64 -3.23 6.81 -7.32
C SER A 64 -3.19 5.93 -8.58
N ASP A 65 -2.63 4.73 -8.44
CA ASP A 65 -2.62 3.71 -9.50
C ASP A 65 -3.94 2.92 -9.54
N TYR A 66 -4.63 2.86 -8.40
CA TYR A 66 -5.92 2.21 -8.28
C TYR A 66 -6.69 2.77 -7.08
N THR A 67 -7.94 3.14 -7.31
CA THR A 67 -8.82 3.71 -6.29
C THR A 67 -10.14 2.96 -6.28
N PHE A 68 -10.61 2.59 -5.09
CA PHE A 68 -11.91 1.97 -4.90
C PHE A 68 -12.56 2.46 -3.59
N TYR A 69 -13.85 2.19 -3.42
CA TYR A 69 -14.61 2.59 -2.25
C TYR A 69 -14.95 1.41 -1.35
N TYR A 70 -14.80 1.60 -0.04
CA TYR A 70 -15.10 0.61 0.99
C TYR A 70 -16.05 1.20 2.03
N LYS A 71 -17.23 0.60 2.15
CA LYS A 71 -18.23 0.99 3.16
C LYS A 71 -17.89 0.33 4.50
N LEU A 72 -17.49 1.14 5.49
CA LEU A 72 -17.12 0.64 6.82
C LEU A 72 -18.36 0.27 7.63
N ASP A 73 -19.36 1.15 7.61
CA ASP A 73 -20.68 1.04 8.24
C ASP A 73 -21.72 1.81 7.40
N ASP A 74 -22.95 1.95 7.89
CA ASP A 74 -24.01 2.67 7.17
C ASP A 74 -23.80 4.18 7.01
N LYS A 75 -22.76 4.74 7.64
CA LYS A 75 -22.53 6.19 7.70
C LYS A 75 -21.23 6.62 7.02
N ILE A 76 -20.20 5.78 7.01
CA ILE A 76 -18.86 6.14 6.55
C ILE A 76 -18.46 5.28 5.37
N ILE A 77 -18.29 5.93 4.23
CA ILE A 77 -17.67 5.38 3.03
C ILE A 77 -16.21 5.88 3.02
N TYR A 78 -15.28 4.94 2.90
CA TYR A 78 -13.87 5.24 2.71
C TYR A 78 -13.51 5.16 1.24
N GLN A 79 -12.70 6.10 0.79
CA GLN A 79 -11.92 5.96 -0.42
C GLN A 79 -10.59 5.32 -0.08
N ILE A 80 -10.26 4.26 -0.80
CA ILE A 80 -9.00 3.54 -0.68
C ILE A 80 -8.18 3.85 -1.93
N ALA A 81 -7.07 4.54 -1.77
CA ALA A 81 -6.13 4.87 -2.83
C ALA A 81 -4.87 4.01 -2.69
N CYS A 82 -4.44 3.41 -3.79
CA CYS A 82 -3.30 2.50 -3.83
C CYS A 82 -2.25 3.01 -4.81
N ILE A 83 -1.00 3.10 -4.36
CA ILE A 83 0.16 3.47 -5.17
C ILE A 83 1.12 2.29 -5.17
N LEU A 84 1.45 1.78 -6.36
CA LEU A 84 2.39 0.67 -6.51
C LEU A 84 3.81 1.19 -6.27
N ILE A 85 4.59 0.46 -5.47
CA ILE A 85 5.98 0.78 -5.13
C ILE A 85 6.90 -0.22 -5.84
N PRO A 86 7.80 0.24 -6.73
CA PRO A 86 8.79 -0.64 -7.36
C PRO A 86 9.68 -1.32 -6.31
N ASN A 87 9.94 -2.61 -6.50
CA ASN A 87 10.85 -3.35 -5.62
C ASN A 87 12.27 -2.75 -5.63
N SER A 88 12.73 -2.29 -6.81
CA SER A 88 14.01 -1.59 -6.94
C SER A 88 14.09 -0.33 -6.06
N LEU A 89 12.99 0.41 -5.94
CA LEU A 89 12.91 1.61 -5.11
C LEU A 89 12.96 1.28 -3.61
N ILE A 90 12.32 0.19 -3.20
CA ILE A 90 12.35 -0.30 -1.81
C ILE A 90 13.78 -0.70 -1.43
N VAL A 91 14.48 -1.44 -2.31
CA VAL A 91 15.88 -1.81 -2.07
C VAL A 91 16.76 -0.57 -1.93
N GLN A 92 16.59 0.42 -2.81
CA GLN A 92 17.34 1.69 -2.70
C GLN A 92 17.04 2.42 -1.38
N PHE A 93 15.77 2.47 -0.98
CA PHE A 93 15.36 3.07 0.28
C PHE A 93 15.98 2.37 1.50
N LEU A 94 15.94 1.04 1.54
CA LEU A 94 16.53 0.25 2.61
C LEU A 94 18.04 0.43 2.68
N ASN A 95 18.74 0.40 1.54
CA ASN A 95 20.18 0.64 1.48
C ASN A 95 20.56 2.01 2.01
N LYS A 96 19.81 3.05 1.63
CA LYS A 96 20.03 4.40 2.13
C LYS A 96 19.74 4.53 3.63
N LYS A 97 18.64 3.95 4.11
CA LYS A 97 18.19 4.11 5.51
C LYS A 97 18.98 3.27 6.51
N ILE A 98 19.37 2.05 6.13
CA ILE A 98 20.02 1.10 7.03
C ILE A 98 21.55 1.21 6.93
N TYR A 99 22.07 1.33 5.69
CA TYR A 99 23.51 1.28 5.44
C TYR A 99 24.11 2.62 5.01
N GLY A 100 23.29 3.65 4.75
CA GLY A 100 23.76 4.93 4.22
C GLY A 100 24.27 4.84 2.78
N ILE A 101 23.96 3.76 2.06
CA ILE A 101 24.46 3.52 0.70
C ILE A 101 23.45 4.02 -0.32
N GLU A 102 23.88 4.96 -1.17
CA GLU A 102 23.11 5.42 -2.32
C GLU A 102 23.60 4.74 -3.59
N LEU A 103 22.80 3.80 -4.11
CA LEU A 103 23.06 3.17 -5.40
C LEU A 103 22.65 4.14 -6.51
N LYS A 104 23.60 4.53 -7.37
CA LYS A 104 23.29 5.34 -8.56
C LYS A 104 22.42 4.51 -9.52
N LYS A 105 21.24 5.03 -9.89
CA LYS A 105 20.44 4.46 -10.98
C LYS A 105 21.28 4.51 -12.26
N GLY A 106 21.52 3.36 -12.89
CA GLY A 106 21.89 3.35 -14.30
C GLY A 106 20.71 3.85 -15.14
N GLU A 107 20.99 4.52 -16.26
CA GLU A 107 19.99 5.11 -17.16
C GLU A 107 18.95 4.10 -17.70
N GLU A 108 19.22 2.79 -17.56
CA GLU A 108 18.39 1.69 -18.07
C GLU A 108 17.34 1.13 -17.08
N GLN A 109 17.28 1.61 -15.83
CA GLN A 109 16.38 1.04 -14.80
C GLN A 109 15.02 1.75 -14.69
N GLN A 110 14.39 2.10 -15.83
CA GLN A 110 12.95 2.38 -15.81
C GLN A 110 12.21 1.06 -15.68
N GLU A 111 11.90 0.68 -14.44
CA GLU A 111 11.00 -0.44 -14.15
C GLU A 111 9.60 -0.04 -14.61
N TRP A 112 9.15 -0.60 -15.75
CA TRP A 112 7.78 -0.43 -16.22
C TRP A 112 6.86 -1.17 -15.28
N LEU A 113 6.22 -0.42 -14.39
CA LEU A 113 5.26 -0.98 -13.46
C LEU A 113 3.98 -1.28 -14.22
N THR A 114 3.60 -2.55 -14.22
CA THR A 114 2.34 -3.01 -14.79
C THR A 114 1.41 -3.38 -13.65
N PHE A 115 0.12 -3.09 -13.85
CA PHE A 115 -0.91 -3.38 -12.87
C PHE A 115 -2.10 -4.03 -13.57
N SER A 116 -2.03 -5.35 -13.68
CA SER A 116 -3.06 -6.16 -14.35
C SER A 116 -4.38 -6.16 -13.58
N ASN A 117 -5.48 -6.46 -14.27
CA ASN A 117 -6.79 -6.63 -13.64
C ASN A 117 -6.79 -7.73 -12.57
N VAL A 118 -5.97 -8.79 -12.73
CA VAL A 118 -5.82 -9.86 -11.73
C VAL A 118 -5.23 -9.29 -10.44
N GLN A 119 -4.16 -8.49 -10.53
CA GLN A 119 -3.54 -7.86 -9.37
C GLN A 119 -4.49 -6.86 -8.70
N ARG A 120 -5.25 -6.07 -9.47
CA ARG A 120 -6.25 -5.13 -8.92
C ARG A 120 -7.32 -5.86 -8.12
N ASN A 121 -7.90 -6.92 -8.69
CA ASN A 121 -8.91 -7.72 -8.02
C ASN A 121 -8.37 -8.39 -6.77
N ASN A 122 -7.13 -8.91 -6.82
CA ASN A 122 -6.45 -9.52 -5.69
C ASN A 122 -6.21 -8.50 -4.56
N LEU A 123 -5.69 -7.32 -4.91
CA LEU A 123 -5.46 -6.23 -3.99
C LEU A 123 -6.76 -5.77 -3.32
N GLU A 124 -7.81 -5.51 -4.11
CA GLU A 124 -9.10 -5.07 -3.59
C GLU A 124 -9.69 -6.10 -2.63
N PHE A 125 -9.75 -7.37 -3.03
CA PHE A 125 -10.29 -8.46 -2.21
C PHE A 125 -9.58 -8.55 -0.86
N HIS A 126 -8.24 -8.62 -0.88
CA HIS A 126 -7.47 -8.77 0.34
C HIS A 126 -7.46 -7.53 1.23
N LEU A 127 -7.52 -6.32 0.64
CA LEU A 127 -7.69 -5.10 1.43
C LEU A 127 -9.08 -5.04 2.08
N ARG A 128 -10.14 -5.47 1.41
CA ARG A 128 -11.49 -5.54 2.02
C ARG A 128 -11.49 -6.48 3.23
N GLU A 129 -10.83 -7.63 3.14
CA GLU A 129 -10.70 -8.56 4.26
C GLU A 129 -9.85 -7.98 5.41
N TYR A 130 -8.72 -7.36 5.08
CA TYR A 130 -7.84 -6.71 6.06
C TYR A 130 -8.54 -5.56 6.80
N LEU A 131 -9.27 -4.72 6.07
CA LEU A 131 -10.03 -3.60 6.64
C LEU A 131 -11.25 -4.08 7.44
N SER A 132 -11.82 -5.22 7.09
CA SER A 132 -12.94 -5.81 7.84
C SER A 132 -12.49 -6.43 9.17
N THR A 133 -11.32 -7.08 9.19
CA THR A 133 -10.76 -7.73 10.38
C THR A 133 -10.13 -6.75 11.36
N SER A 134 -9.46 -5.69 10.86
CA SER A 134 -8.87 -4.62 11.69
C SER A 134 -9.91 -3.80 12.47
N LYS A 135 -11.19 -3.79 12.06
CA LYS A 135 -12.32 -3.27 12.87
C LYS A 135 -12.43 -3.91 14.25
N GLN A 136 -11.89 -5.11 14.45
CA GLN A 136 -11.86 -5.77 15.76
C GLN A 136 -10.72 -5.27 16.67
N ILE A 137 -9.71 -4.60 16.13
CA ILE A 137 -8.58 -4.07 16.90
C ILE A 137 -8.98 -2.77 17.61
N ASN A 138 -9.76 -1.90 16.95
CA ASN A 138 -10.32 -0.69 17.58
C ASN A 138 -11.56 -0.94 18.45
N LYS A 139 -12.02 -2.19 18.58
CA LYS A 139 -13.10 -2.60 19.51
C LYS A 139 -12.62 -3.41 20.72
N LYS A 140 -11.31 -3.69 20.86
CA LYS A 140 -10.74 -4.33 22.05
C LYS A 140 -9.96 -3.30 22.90
N LYS A 141 -10.51 -3.05 24.09
CA LYS A 141 -10.17 -2.03 25.13
C LYS A 141 -8.69 -1.98 25.58
N PRO A 142 -8.21 -0.86 26.18
CA PRO A 142 -6.96 -0.84 26.92
C PRO A 142 -7.19 -1.43 28.32
N ASN A 143 -6.61 -2.61 28.56
CA ASN A 143 -5.99 -3.06 29.82
C ASN A 143 -5.89 -4.59 29.78
N VAL A 144 -4.67 -5.12 29.65
CA VAL A 144 -4.04 -6.09 30.56
C VAL A 144 -2.55 -6.14 30.22
N ASN A 145 -1.71 -5.91 31.23
CA ASN A 145 -0.28 -6.14 31.22
C ASN A 145 0.05 -7.58 30.78
N VAL A 146 0.92 -7.74 29.77
CA VAL A 146 1.80 -8.90 29.68
C VAL A 146 3.21 -8.40 29.44
N LEU A 147 3.95 -8.33 30.54
CA LEU A 147 5.40 -8.25 30.56
C LEU A 147 5.96 -9.64 30.19
N ALA A 148 7.16 -9.62 29.58
CA ALA A 148 8.13 -10.71 29.49
C ALA A 148 7.87 -11.82 28.45
N ASP A 149 8.61 -11.76 27.34
CA ASP A 149 9.78 -12.63 27.08
C ASP A 149 9.97 -12.87 25.59
N PHE A 150 10.85 -12.08 24.96
CA PHE A 150 11.67 -12.54 23.83
C PHE A 150 12.90 -11.62 23.73
N GLN A 151 13.93 -11.93 24.53
CA GLN A 151 15.29 -11.53 24.18
C GLN A 151 15.93 -12.65 23.36
N PRO A 152 16.50 -12.39 22.17
CA PRO A 152 17.44 -13.31 21.56
C PRO A 152 18.77 -13.17 22.31
N LYS A 153 19.30 -14.29 22.83
CA LYS A 153 20.69 -14.36 23.28
C LYS A 153 21.60 -14.24 22.05
N LEU A 154 22.59 -13.35 22.14
CA LEU A 154 23.79 -13.39 21.28
C LEU A 154 24.59 -14.68 21.55
#